data_AF-A0A2S7IW21-F1
#
_entry.id   AF-A0A2S7IW21-F1
#
_cell.length_a   1.000
_cell.length_b   1.000
_cell.length_c   1.000
_cell.angle_alpha   90.00
_cell.angle_beta   90.00
_cell.angle_gamma   90.00
#
_symmetry.space_group_name_H-M   'P 1'
#
loop_
_entity.id
_entity.type
_entity.pdbx_description
1 polymer ?
#
loop_
_entity_poly.entity_id
_entity_poly.type
_entity_poly.pdbx_seq_one_letter_code
_entity_poly.pdbx_strand_id
1 'polypeptide(L)' 'MPDPVVLAEAAWQDILGLQQQHFAAVMRGDMDGAEDIRRRMHDMLDVHLDHRTEAVVKAVLQSGD' A
#
# COMPACT_ATOMS: atom_id res chain seq x y z
N MET A 1 1.21 -9.28 -17.53
CA MET A 1 1.15 -8.29 -16.42
C MET A 1 0.44 -8.97 -15.26
N PRO A 2 0.91 -8.83 -14.01
CA PRO A 2 0.24 -9.43 -12.84
C PRO A 2 -1.18 -8.90 -12.67
N ASP A 3 -2.04 -9.62 -11.94
CA ASP A 3 -3.40 -9.16 -11.65
C ASP A 3 -3.37 -7.92 -10.73
N PRO A 4 -4.01 -6.80 -11.09
CA PRO A 4 -4.05 -5.60 -10.26
C PRO A 4 -4.60 -5.84 -8.84
N VAL A 5 -5.51 -6.79 -8.65
CA VAL A 5 -6.00 -7.15 -7.30
C VAL A 5 -4.87 -7.72 -6.45
N VAL A 6 -4.07 -8.62 -7.02
CA VAL A 6 -2.92 -9.24 -6.34
C VAL A 6 -1.87 -8.18 -6.01
N LEU A 7 -1.64 -7.23 -6.91
CA LEU A 7 -0.69 -6.13 -6.68
C LEU A 7 -1.18 -5.17 -5.58
N ALA A 8 -2.48 -4.85 -5.56
CA ALA A 8 -3.06 -4.06 -4.48
C ALA A 8 -2.95 -4.78 -3.13
N GLU A 9 -3.24 -6.08 -3.08
CA GLU A 9 -3.10 -6.87 -1.84
C GLU A 9 -1.65 -6.94 -1.36
N ALA A 10 -0.69 -7.11 -2.26
CA ALA A 10 0.74 -7.10 -1.92
C ALA A 10 1.16 -5.77 -1.29
N ALA A 11 0.78 -4.64 -1.91
CA ALA A 11 1.04 -3.31 -1.37
C ALA A 11 0.43 -3.13 0.04
N TRP A 12 -0.77 -3.68 0.27
CA TRP A 12 -1.39 -3.63 1.59
C TRP A 12 -0.62 -4.43 2.64
N GLN A 13 -0.12 -5.63 2.30
CA GLN A 13 0.70 -6.41 3.21
C GLN A 13 2.01 -5.70 3.58
N ASP A 14 2.62 -5.00 2.61
CA ASP A 14 3.82 -4.20 2.86
C ASP A 14 3.55 -3.05 3.82
N ILE A 15 2.40 -2.36 3.70
CA ILE A 15 1.96 -1.33 4.66
C ILE A 15 1.85 -1.91 6.07
N LEU A 16 1.23 -3.08 6.23
CA LEU A 16 1.10 -3.73 7.54
C LEU A 16 2.47 -4.08 8.16
N GLY A 17 3.42 -4.53 7.33
CA GLY A 17 4.79 -4.76 7.74
C GLY A 17 5.49 -3.48 8.22
N LEU A 18 5.34 -2.39 7.47
CA LEU A 18 5.91 -1.08 7.80
C LEU A 18 5.27 -0.48 9.06
N GLN A 19 3.98 -0.71 9.31
CA GLN A 19 3.29 -0.21 10.50
C GLN A 19 3.94 -0.69 11.81
N GLN A 20 4.37 -1.97 11.85
CA GLN A 20 5.08 -2.51 13.00
C GLN A 20 6.45 -1.85 13.20
N GLN A 21 7.16 -1.55 12.10
CA GLN A 21 8.44 -0.85 12.14
C GLN A 21 8.28 0.60 12.62
N HIS A 22 7.25 1.29 12.13
CA HIS A 22 6.90 2.64 12.57
C HIS A 22 6.63 2.68 14.07
N PHE A 23 5.80 1.77 14.57
CA PHE A 23 5.53 1.65 16.00
C PHE A 23 6.82 1.44 16.81
N ALA A 24 7.69 0.53 16.36
CA ALA A 24 8.96 0.28 17.03
C ALA A 24 9.90 1.50 17.01
N ALA A 25 9.92 2.29 15.93
CA ALA A 25 10.70 3.53 15.84
C ALA A 25 10.19 4.59 16.83
N VAL A 26 8.87 4.81 16.88
CA VAL A 26 8.22 5.72 17.84
C VAL A 26 8.54 5.32 19.28
N MET A 27 8.43 4.02 19.61
CA MET A 27 8.72 3.51 20.95
C MET A 27 10.19 3.70 21.37
N ARG A 28 11.12 3.76 20.42
CA ARG A 28 12.54 4.06 20.67
C ARG A 28 12.85 5.56 20.74
N GLY A 29 11.88 6.43 20.46
CA GLY A 29 12.10 7.88 20.32
C GLY A 29 12.81 8.29 19.02
N ASP A 30 12.93 7.36 18.07
CA ASP A 30 13.52 7.60 16.74
C ASP A 30 12.44 8.21 15.83
N MET A 31 12.19 9.51 16.01
CA MET A 31 11.12 10.22 15.33
C MET A 31 11.43 10.48 13.85
N ASP A 32 12.69 10.71 13.49
CA ASP A 32 13.11 10.86 12.09
C ASP A 32 12.93 9.53 11.34
N GLY A 33 13.33 8.41 11.94
CA GLY A 33 13.08 7.08 11.37
C GLY A 33 11.59 6.75 11.27
N ALA A 34 10.78 7.14 12.26
CA ALA A 34 9.32 7.00 12.21
C ALA A 34 8.72 7.83 11.06
N GLU A 35 9.18 9.06 10.84
CA GLU A 35 8.75 9.91 9.72
C GLU A 35 9.04 9.25 8.37
N ASP A 36 10.24 8.73 8.19
CA ASP A 36 10.64 8.04 6.96
C ASP A 36 9.77 6.81 6.66
N ILE A 37 9.49 6.01 7.69
CA ILE A 37 8.62 4.84 7.56
C ILE A 37 7.19 5.28 7.23
N ARG A 38 6.70 6.35 7.86
CA ARG A 38 5.37 6.88 7.56
C ARG A 38 5.23 7.35 6.11
N ARG A 39 6.23 8.05 5.58
CA ARG A 39 6.26 8.46 4.17
C ARG A 39 6.20 7.25 3.23
N ARG A 40 6.98 6.20 3.51
CA ARG A 40 6.93 4.96 2.73
C ARG A 40 5.57 4.25 2.78
N MET A 41 4.89 4.27 3.93
CA MET A 41 3.53 3.74 4.04
C MET A 41 2.54 4.53 3.17
N HIS A 42 2.70 5.85 3.08
CA HIS A 42 1.87 6.68 2.21
C HIS A 42 2.15 6.40 0.73
N ASP A 43 3.42 6.31 0.32
CA ASP A 43 3.79 5.95 -1.05
C ASP A 43 3.18 4.59 -1.45
N MET A 44 3.20 3.62 -0.53
CA MET A 44 2.61 2.29 -0.77
C MET A 44 1.07 2.32 -0.78
N LEU A 45 0.46 3.24 -0.03
CA LEU A 45 -0.99 3.43 -0.05
C LEU A 45 -1.44 3.95 -1.42
N ASP A 46 -0.71 4.89 -2.00
CA ASP A 46 -0.98 5.37 -3.36
C ASP A 46 -0.89 4.22 -4.37
N VAL A 47 0.15 3.39 -4.28
CA VAL A 47 0.30 2.17 -5.10
C VAL A 47 -0.88 1.22 -4.92
N HIS A 48 -1.35 0.99 -3.69
CA HIS A 48 -2.52 0.14 -3.42
C HIS A 48 -3.77 0.69 -4.10
N LEU A 49 -4.01 2.00 -3.98
CA LEU A 49 -5.19 2.66 -4.53
C LEU A 49 -5.19 2.68 -6.06
N ASP A 50 -4.03 2.87 -6.69
CA ASP A 50 -3.88 2.82 -8.15
C ASP A 50 -4.26 1.44 -8.69
N HIS A 51 -3.65 0.38 -8.16
CA HIS A 51 -3.94 -0.99 -8.61
C HIS A 51 -5.39 -1.41 -8.33
N ARG A 52 -5.98 -0.94 -7.21
CA ARG A 52 -7.39 -1.19 -6.91
C ARG A 52 -8.31 -0.48 -7.90
N THR A 53 -7.96 0.74 -8.30
CA THR A 53 -8.69 1.49 -9.32
C THR A 53 -8.61 0.77 -10.66
N GLU A 54 -7.42 0.32 -11.07
CA GLU A 54 -7.23 -0.47 -12.28
C GLU A 54 -8.08 -1.76 -12.28
N ALA A 55 -8.12 -2.47 -11.15
CA ALA A 55 -8.95 -3.66 -10.98
C ALA A 55 -10.44 -3.36 -11.21
N VAL A 56 -10.95 -2.26 -10.61
CA VAL A 56 -12.36 -1.85 -10.76
C VAL A 56 -12.66 -1.46 -12.20
N VAL A 57 -11.79 -0.65 -12.83
CA VAL A 57 -11.97 -0.25 -14.24
C VAL A 57 -12.00 -1.47 -15.15
N LYS A 58 -11.09 -2.42 -14.96
CA LYS A 58 -11.06 -3.68 -15.72
C LYS A 58 -12.36 -4.47 -15.56
N ALA A 59 -12.87 -4.61 -14.34
CA ALA A 59 -14.12 -5.33 -14.09
C ALA A 59 -15.34 -4.67 -14.75
N VAL A 60 -15.41 -3.33 -14.71
CA VAL A 60 -16.49 -2.56 -15.35
C VAL A 60 -16.45 -2.76 -16.87
N LEU A 61 -15.27 -2.65 -17.48
CA LEU A 61 -15.11 -2.84 -18.93
C LEU A 61 -15.47 -4.27 -19.37
N GLN A 62 -15.19 -5.28 -18.54
CA GLN A 62 -15.53 -6.68 -18.81
C GLN A 62 -17.02 -7.00 -18.62
N SER A 63 -17.77 -6.17 -17.89
CA SER A 63 -19.21 -6.39 -17.60
C SER A 63 -20.13 -5.66 -18.58
N GLY A 64 -19.58 -4.91 -19.54
CA GLY A 64 -20.32 -4.10 -20.52
C GLY A 64 -20.46 -4.72 -21.91
N ASP A 65 -19.96 -5.94 -22.12
CA ASP A 65 -20.23 -6.80 -23.29
C ASP A 65 -21.38 -7.78 -22.99
#